data_AF-A0A8R7NZI4-F1
#
_entry.id   AF-A0A8R7NZI4-F1
#
_cell.length_a   1.000
_cell.length_b   1.000
_cell.length_c   1.000
_cell.angle_alpha   90.00
_cell.angle_beta   90.00
_cell.angle_gamma   90.00
#
_symmetry.space_group_name_H-M   'P 1'
#
loop_
_entity.id
_entity.type
_entity.pdbx_description
1 polymer ?
#
loop_
_entity_poly.entity_id
_entity_poly.type
_entity_poly.pdbx_seq_one_letter_code
_entity_poly.pdbx_strand_id
1 'polypeptide(L)'
;MVNTTAAMVSGGVLPLASLNHISIVCRSVEESLDFYMNVLGFTPIRRPGSFDFDGAWLFNYGIGIHLLQSEHPESLPAKKEINPKDNHISFQCESMVAVERRLKELGIPYIQRCVEEGGIYVDQIFFHDPDGFMIEICNCDKLPVVPLAGQNFAMAACKRVASVKQQQLPMPVAQVAQATPAPAAAAASQCVPAPNPALQRV
;
A
#
# COMPACT_ATOMS: atom_id res chain seq x y z
N MET A 1 -32.64 7.75 50.58
CA MET A 1 -32.24 8.43 49.33
C MET A 1 -30.76 8.22 49.08
N VAL A 2 -30.41 7.33 48.14
CA VAL A 2 -29.42 7.60 47.09
C VAL A 2 -29.64 6.51 46.03
N ASN A 3 -30.25 6.93 44.93
CA ASN A 3 -30.48 6.10 43.75
C ASN A 3 -29.25 6.32 42.86
N THR A 4 -28.25 5.44 42.95
CA THR A 4 -27.10 5.48 42.05
C THR A 4 -27.44 4.63 40.84
N THR A 5 -28.15 5.22 39.87
CA THR A 5 -28.18 4.71 38.51
C THR A 5 -26.77 4.86 37.93
N ALA A 6 -25.98 3.79 38.04
CA ALA A 6 -24.79 3.63 37.22
C ALA A 6 -25.25 3.69 35.76
N ALA A 7 -24.91 4.79 35.09
CA ALA A 7 -25.11 4.90 33.66
C ALA A 7 -24.32 3.76 33.00
N MET A 8 -25.06 2.82 32.40
CA MET A 8 -24.48 1.77 31.59
C MET A 8 -23.77 2.46 30.42
N VAL A 9 -22.44 2.52 30.47
CA VAL A 9 -21.64 2.88 29.31
C VAL A 9 -21.87 1.76 28.31
N SER A 10 -22.75 1.99 27.34
CA SER A 10 -22.89 1.14 26.16
C SER A 10 -21.48 0.94 25.61
N GLY A 11 -20.97 -0.29 25.66
CA GLY A 11 -19.58 -0.61 25.29
C GLY A 11 -19.32 -0.26 23.83
N GLY A 12 -18.80 0.94 23.59
CA GLY A 12 -18.46 1.44 22.26
C GLY A 12 -17.16 0.84 21.74
N VAL A 13 -16.96 0.92 20.43
CA VAL A 13 -15.68 0.58 19.78
C VAL A 13 -14.58 1.57 20.18
N LEU A 14 -13.32 1.19 19.96
CA LEU A 14 -12.17 2.10 20.18
C LEU A 14 -12.34 3.39 19.37
N PRO A 15 -12.06 4.57 19.93
CA PRO A 15 -12.19 5.86 19.24
C PRO A 15 -11.02 6.11 18.28
N LEU A 16 -10.94 5.31 17.22
CA LEU A 16 -9.89 5.38 16.21
C LEU A 16 -10.18 6.47 15.15
N ALA A 17 -9.13 7.10 14.63
CA ALA A 17 -9.25 8.14 13.58
C ALA A 17 -8.89 7.62 12.18
N SER A 18 -7.79 6.88 12.07
CA SER A 18 -7.28 6.28 10.83
C SER A 18 -6.18 5.25 11.17
N LEU A 19 -5.79 4.43 10.18
CA LEU A 19 -4.52 3.73 10.25
C LEU A 19 -3.39 4.75 10.40
N ASN A 20 -2.42 4.46 11.28
CA ASN A 20 -1.33 5.39 11.55
C ASN A 20 -0.08 5.07 10.72
N HIS A 21 0.43 3.88 10.94
CA HIS A 21 1.59 3.31 10.26
C HIS A 21 1.47 1.79 10.27
N ILE A 22 2.27 1.15 9.42
CA ILE A 22 2.60 -0.27 9.50
C ILE A 22 4.06 -0.40 9.97
N SER A 23 4.37 -1.48 10.66
CA SER A 23 5.74 -1.80 11.07
C SER A 23 6.18 -3.06 10.35
N ILE A 24 7.36 -3.01 9.72
CA ILE A 24 7.92 -4.10 8.95
C ILE A 24 9.32 -4.39 9.51
N VAL A 25 9.53 -5.65 9.92
CA VAL A 25 10.85 -6.12 10.32
C VAL A 25 11.57 -6.60 9.05
N CYS A 26 12.75 -6.06 8.82
CA CYS A 26 13.53 -6.30 7.60
C CYS A 26 14.92 -6.84 7.92
N ARG A 27 15.55 -7.53 6.95
CA ARG A 27 16.96 -7.95 7.06
C ARG A 27 17.91 -6.77 6.92
N SER A 28 17.58 -5.84 6.03
CA SER A 28 18.39 -4.65 5.73
C SER A 28 17.48 -3.42 5.63
N VAL A 29 17.72 -2.45 6.50
CA VAL A 29 17.05 -1.14 6.43
C VAL A 29 17.42 -0.41 5.15
N GLU A 30 18.66 -0.53 4.67
CA GLU A 30 19.12 0.12 3.44
C GLU A 30 18.37 -0.41 2.21
N GLU A 31 18.31 -1.74 2.02
CA GLU A 31 17.60 -2.35 0.89
C GLU A 31 16.09 -2.07 0.95
N SER A 32 15.52 -2.13 2.15
CA SER A 32 14.10 -1.80 2.35
C SER A 32 13.83 -0.33 2.06
N LEU A 33 14.67 0.58 2.54
CA LEU A 33 14.52 2.01 2.31
C LEU A 33 14.60 2.35 0.82
N ASP A 34 15.56 1.78 0.10
CA ASP A 34 15.65 1.91 -1.37
C ASP A 34 14.36 1.45 -2.04
N PHE A 35 13.86 0.26 -1.69
CA PHE A 35 12.63 -0.28 -2.25
C PHE A 35 11.41 0.62 -1.96
N TYR A 36 11.15 0.93 -0.69
CA TYR A 36 9.96 1.70 -0.30
C TYR A 36 10.01 3.14 -0.86
N MET A 37 11.19 3.72 -1.05
CA MET A 37 11.35 5.03 -1.70
C MET A 37 11.19 4.96 -3.22
N ASN A 38 11.95 4.09 -3.89
CA ASN A 38 12.13 4.13 -5.34
C ASN A 38 11.09 3.31 -6.11
N VAL A 39 10.45 2.34 -5.43
CA VAL A 39 9.37 1.52 -5.99
C VAL A 39 8.01 2.05 -5.55
N LEU A 40 7.83 2.29 -4.24
CA LEU A 40 6.54 2.71 -3.68
C LEU A 40 6.42 4.22 -3.43
N GLY A 41 7.46 5.02 -3.68
CA GLY A 41 7.37 6.49 -3.60
C GLY A 41 7.27 7.05 -2.17
N PHE A 42 7.63 6.28 -1.14
CA PHE A 42 7.63 6.79 0.22
C PHE A 42 8.78 7.79 0.45
N THR A 43 8.58 8.75 1.36
CA THR A 43 9.62 9.71 1.74
C THR A 43 10.11 9.45 3.17
N PRO A 44 11.43 9.34 3.42
CA PRO A 44 11.96 9.25 4.77
C PRO A 44 11.58 10.47 5.61
N ILE A 45 11.23 10.24 6.87
CA ILE A 45 10.90 11.28 7.84
C ILE A 45 11.77 11.14 9.09
N ARG A 46 11.81 12.20 9.90
CA ARG A 46 12.62 12.23 11.12
C ARG A 46 12.19 11.13 12.09
N ARG A 47 13.14 10.28 12.45
CA ARG A 47 13.03 9.30 13.53
C ARG A 47 13.24 9.96 14.91
N PRO A 48 12.47 9.59 15.95
CA PRO A 48 12.77 9.98 17.32
C PRO A 48 14.16 9.51 17.77
N GLY A 49 14.97 10.39 18.35
CA GLY A 49 16.35 10.09 18.73
C GLY A 49 16.50 9.19 19.96
N SER A 50 15.40 8.84 20.65
CA SER A 50 15.40 7.99 21.84
C SER A 50 15.47 6.50 21.53
N PHE A 51 15.40 6.11 20.26
CA PHE A 51 15.44 4.71 19.87
C PHE A 51 16.88 4.28 19.54
N ASP A 52 17.28 3.13 20.07
CA ASP A 52 18.64 2.61 20.09
C ASP A 52 18.88 1.41 19.14
N PHE A 53 17.88 1.05 18.33
CA PHE A 53 17.97 0.01 17.30
C PHE A 53 18.12 0.60 15.89
N ASP A 54 18.47 -0.22 14.89
CA ASP A 54 18.53 0.21 13.49
C ASP A 54 17.15 0.25 12.83
N GLY A 55 16.77 1.38 12.23
CA GLY A 55 15.47 1.51 11.57
C GLY A 55 15.27 2.82 10.83
N ALA A 56 14.23 2.87 10.00
CA ALA A 56 13.83 4.04 9.21
C ALA A 56 12.32 4.28 9.25
N TRP A 57 11.92 5.56 9.22
CA TRP A 57 10.53 5.98 9.24
C TRP A 57 10.25 6.63 7.89
N LEU A 58 9.22 6.18 7.20
CA LEU A 58 8.80 6.75 5.95
C LEU A 58 7.32 7.15 6.00
N PHE A 59 6.94 8.11 5.18
CA PHE A 59 5.56 8.59 5.09
C PHE A 59 5.19 8.93 3.66
N ASN A 60 4.03 8.45 3.22
CA ASN A 60 3.33 8.91 2.02
C ASN A 60 1.87 8.39 2.06
N TYR A 61 1.02 8.85 1.15
CA TYR A 61 -0.37 8.37 1.00
C TYR A 61 -1.22 8.46 2.28
N GLY A 62 -0.81 9.34 3.21
CA GLY A 62 -1.46 9.47 4.50
C GLY A 62 -1.17 8.33 5.49
N ILE A 63 -0.19 7.45 5.24
CA ILE A 63 0.24 6.37 6.15
C ILE A 63 1.76 6.40 6.39
N GLY A 64 2.19 5.91 7.56
CA GLY A 64 3.61 5.68 7.85
C GLY A 64 4.05 4.24 7.56
N ILE A 65 5.33 4.06 7.25
CA ILE A 65 6.02 2.76 7.29
C ILE A 65 7.19 2.88 8.25
N HIS A 66 7.25 2.03 9.27
CA HIS A 66 8.40 1.91 10.16
C HIS A 66 9.17 0.63 9.78
N LEU A 67 10.39 0.80 9.29
CA LEU A 67 11.33 -0.28 9.01
C LEU A 67 12.17 -0.52 10.26
N LEU A 68 12.19 -1.77 10.72
CA LEU A 68 12.93 -2.20 11.89
C LEU A 68 13.93 -3.28 11.47
N GLN A 69 15.23 -3.03 11.57
CA GLN A 69 16.22 -4.06 11.25
C GLN A 69 16.17 -5.18 12.30
N SER A 70 16.13 -6.42 11.84
CA SER A 70 16.26 -7.57 12.74
C SER A 70 17.71 -7.71 13.22
N GLU A 71 17.91 -7.95 14.51
CA GLU A 71 19.21 -8.35 15.08
C GLU A 71 19.60 -9.79 14.69
N HIS A 72 18.61 -10.58 14.27
CA HIS A 72 18.74 -11.98 13.87
C HIS A 72 18.11 -12.17 12.49
N PRO A 73 18.70 -11.59 11.42
CA PRO A 73 18.11 -11.64 10.08
C PRO A 73 17.83 -13.08 9.64
N GLU A 74 18.70 -14.04 9.93
CA GLU A 74 18.55 -15.47 9.63
C GLU A 74 17.27 -16.11 10.20
N SER A 75 16.70 -15.54 11.27
CA SER A 75 15.45 -16.01 11.87
C SER A 75 14.20 -15.59 11.10
N LEU A 76 14.31 -14.57 10.23
CA LEU A 76 13.19 -14.11 9.41
C LEU A 76 12.82 -15.19 8.38
N PRO A 77 11.52 -15.32 8.04
CA PRO A 77 11.09 -16.24 7.00
C PRO A 77 11.83 -16.01 5.68
N ALA A 78 12.12 -17.10 4.97
CA ALA A 78 12.61 -16.98 3.60
C ALA A 78 11.48 -16.49 2.69
N LYS A 79 11.86 -15.71 1.68
CA LYS A 79 10.95 -15.26 0.63
C LYS A 79 10.37 -16.48 -0.11
N LYS A 80 9.05 -16.54 -0.19
CA LYS A 80 8.31 -17.62 -0.86
C LYS A 80 7.85 -17.17 -2.25
N GLU A 81 7.16 -18.06 -2.97
CA GLU A 81 6.44 -17.69 -4.19
C GLU A 81 5.33 -16.68 -3.89
N ILE A 82 4.99 -15.87 -4.90
CA ILE A 82 3.95 -14.85 -4.73
C ILE A 82 2.58 -15.54 -4.60
N ASN A 83 1.95 -15.39 -3.44
CA ASN A 83 0.63 -15.92 -3.14
C ASN A 83 -0.36 -14.78 -2.81
N PRO A 84 -1.37 -14.51 -3.66
CA PRO A 84 -2.38 -13.47 -3.41
C PRO A 84 -3.17 -13.62 -2.10
N LYS A 85 -3.09 -14.80 -1.46
CA LYS A 85 -3.79 -15.10 -0.21
C LYS A 85 -2.96 -14.82 1.05
N ASP A 86 -1.69 -14.45 0.90
CA ASP A 86 -0.83 -14.10 2.04
C ASP A 86 -1.21 -12.72 2.61
N ASN A 87 -0.83 -12.47 3.87
CA ASN A 87 -1.02 -11.17 4.50
C ASN A 87 -0.28 -10.08 3.70
N HIS A 88 -0.98 -8.99 3.37
CA HIS A 88 -0.44 -7.91 2.55
C HIS A 88 -0.93 -6.54 3.02
N ILE A 89 -0.24 -5.51 2.54
CA ILE A 89 -0.77 -4.15 2.47
C ILE A 89 -1.21 -3.87 1.05
N SER A 90 -2.33 -3.17 0.91
CA SER A 90 -2.91 -2.84 -0.39
C SER A 90 -2.90 -1.34 -0.63
N PHE A 91 -2.47 -0.92 -1.82
CA PHE A 91 -2.53 0.47 -2.26
C PHE A 91 -3.49 0.61 -3.43
N GLN A 92 -4.33 1.64 -3.36
CA GLN A 92 -5.08 2.11 -4.51
C GLN A 92 -4.13 2.79 -5.51
N CYS A 93 -4.36 2.59 -6.79
CA CYS A 93 -3.64 3.32 -7.84
C CYS A 93 -4.58 4.01 -8.83
N GLU A 94 -4.04 5.01 -9.54
CA GLU A 94 -4.76 5.70 -10.62
C GLU A 94 -4.67 4.93 -11.94
N SER A 95 -3.61 4.14 -12.15
CA SER A 95 -3.38 3.41 -13.41
C SER A 95 -2.60 2.12 -13.20
N MET A 96 -3.32 1.00 -13.30
CA MET A 96 -2.72 -0.35 -13.26
C MET A 96 -1.68 -0.56 -14.36
N VAL A 97 -1.90 0.04 -15.53
CA VAL A 97 -0.96 -0.05 -16.67
C VAL A 97 0.36 0.64 -16.35
N ALA A 98 0.32 1.80 -15.71
CA ALA A 98 1.54 2.52 -15.32
C ALA A 98 2.33 1.74 -14.26
N VAL A 99 1.63 1.14 -13.28
CA VAL A 99 2.21 0.30 -12.25
C VAL A 99 2.89 -0.93 -12.86
N GLU A 100 2.17 -1.67 -13.71
CA GLU A 100 2.71 -2.86 -14.37
C GLU A 100 3.95 -2.54 -15.19
N ARG A 101 3.92 -1.46 -15.98
CA ARG A 101 5.07 -1.00 -16.76
C ARG A 101 6.27 -0.72 -15.85
N ARG A 102 6.06 -0.02 -14.74
CA ARG A 102 7.13 0.34 -13.81
C ARG A 102 7.75 -0.90 -13.15
N LEU A 103 6.95 -1.89 -12.76
CA LEU A 103 7.45 -3.15 -12.21
C LEU A 103 8.31 -3.92 -13.23
N LYS A 104 7.89 -3.96 -14.50
CA LYS A 104 8.68 -4.55 -15.59
C LYS A 104 10.02 -3.84 -15.78
N GLU A 105 10.02 -2.51 -15.82
CA GLU A 105 11.25 -1.71 -15.96
C GLU A 105 12.25 -1.96 -14.82
N LEU A 106 11.75 -2.18 -13.61
CA LEU A 106 12.55 -2.47 -12.43
C LEU A 106 12.92 -3.95 -12.29
N GLY A 107 12.41 -4.82 -13.17
CA GLY A 107 12.64 -6.27 -13.10
C GLY A 107 12.02 -6.93 -11.87
N ILE A 108 10.98 -6.34 -11.27
CA ILE A 108 10.32 -6.87 -10.07
C ILE A 108 9.32 -7.96 -10.50
N PRO A 109 9.44 -9.21 -10.01
CA PRO A 109 8.45 -10.24 -10.28
C PRO A 109 7.10 -9.89 -9.65
N TYR A 110 6.02 -10.08 -10.41
CA TYR A 110 4.66 -9.85 -9.94
C TYR A 110 3.70 -10.85 -10.58
N ILE A 111 2.49 -10.97 -10.01
CA ILE A 111 1.37 -11.68 -10.63
C ILE A 111 0.14 -10.77 -10.69
N GLN A 112 -0.75 -11.06 -11.64
CA GLN A 112 -2.01 -10.35 -11.83
C GLN A 112 -3.21 -11.24 -11.52
N ARG A 113 -4.28 -10.63 -10.99
CA ARG A 113 -5.60 -11.23 -10.84
C ARG A 113 -6.65 -10.24 -11.33
N CYS A 114 -7.74 -10.77 -11.88
CA CYS A 114 -8.94 -10.01 -12.18
C CYS A 114 -10.09 -10.64 -11.38
N VAL A 115 -10.85 -9.80 -10.67
CA VAL A 115 -12.05 -10.16 -9.93
C VAL A 115 -13.24 -9.55 -10.68
N GLU A 116 -14.27 -10.37 -10.92
CA GLU A 116 -15.53 -9.94 -11.50
C GLU A 116 -16.64 -10.11 -10.46
N GLU A 117 -17.35 -9.03 -10.16
CA GLU A 117 -18.51 -9.03 -9.27
C GLU A 117 -19.59 -8.14 -9.87
N GLY A 118 -20.76 -8.69 -10.20
CA GLY A 118 -21.87 -7.93 -10.76
C GLY A 118 -21.56 -7.16 -12.05
N GLY A 119 -20.62 -7.65 -12.88
CA GLY A 119 -20.17 -6.99 -14.10
C GLY A 119 -19.15 -5.86 -13.88
N ILE A 120 -18.69 -5.66 -12.64
CA ILE A 120 -17.58 -4.77 -12.29
C ILE A 120 -16.29 -5.59 -12.28
N TYR A 121 -15.27 -5.08 -12.97
CA TYR A 121 -13.95 -5.70 -13.05
C TYR A 121 -12.94 -4.94 -12.20
N VAL A 122 -12.30 -5.65 -11.29
CA VAL A 122 -11.20 -5.16 -10.44
C VAL A 122 -9.93 -5.92 -10.78
N ASP A 123 -8.87 -5.17 -11.03
CA ASP A 123 -7.54 -5.70 -11.28
C ASP A 123 -6.70 -5.59 -10.01
N GLN A 124 -5.89 -6.61 -9.77
CA GLN A 124 -4.94 -6.68 -8.66
C GLN A 124 -3.57 -7.08 -9.19
N ILE A 125 -2.52 -6.42 -8.70
CA ILE A 125 -1.12 -6.79 -8.93
C ILE A 125 -0.50 -7.11 -7.57
N PHE A 126 0.12 -8.28 -7.45
CA PHE A 126 0.81 -8.72 -6.23
C PHE A 126 2.31 -8.89 -6.49
N PHE A 127 3.13 -8.36 -5.59
CA PHE A 127 4.58 -8.53 -5.59
C PHE A 127 5.13 -8.45 -4.17
N HIS A 128 6.41 -8.74 -4.03
CA HIS A 128 7.08 -8.72 -2.74
C HIS A 128 7.99 -7.51 -2.61
N ASP A 129 8.15 -7.05 -1.36
CA ASP A 129 9.32 -6.27 -0.96
C ASP A 129 10.62 -7.13 -0.94
N PRO A 130 11.78 -6.57 -0.54
CA PRO A 130 13.04 -7.33 -0.50
C PRO A 130 12.95 -8.60 0.36
N ASP A 131 12.27 -8.52 1.49
CA ASP A 131 12.18 -9.60 2.50
C ASP A 131 11.01 -10.57 2.27
N GLY A 132 10.14 -10.30 1.30
CA GLY A 132 9.01 -11.17 0.97
C GLY A 132 7.69 -10.74 1.60
N PHE A 133 7.59 -9.53 2.15
CA PHE A 133 6.31 -8.97 2.56
C PHE A 133 5.47 -8.67 1.33
N MET A 134 4.22 -9.10 1.35
CA MET A 134 3.33 -9.01 0.19
C MET A 134 2.74 -7.61 0.06
N ILE A 135 2.79 -7.07 -1.15
CA ILE A 135 2.22 -5.79 -1.53
C ILE A 135 1.21 -6.04 -2.64
N GLU A 136 0.00 -5.51 -2.45
CA GLU A 136 -1.06 -5.48 -3.44
C GLU A 136 -1.22 -4.05 -3.99
N ILE A 137 -1.39 -3.94 -5.30
CA ILE A 137 -1.95 -2.75 -5.94
C ILE A 137 -3.30 -3.14 -6.50
N CYS A 138 -4.36 -2.44 -6.06
CA CYS A 138 -5.74 -2.72 -6.47
C CYS A 138 -6.44 -1.46 -6.99
N ASN A 139 -7.41 -1.63 -7.88
CA ASN A 139 -8.43 -0.62 -8.20
C ASN A 139 -9.79 -0.97 -7.56
N CYS A 140 -9.74 -1.40 -6.30
CA CYS A 140 -10.84 -1.97 -5.54
C CYS A 140 -11.96 -0.97 -5.24
N ASP A 141 -11.68 0.34 -5.34
CA ASP A 141 -12.65 1.42 -5.19
C ASP A 141 -13.81 1.36 -6.21
N LYS A 142 -13.65 0.60 -7.29
CA LYS A 142 -14.73 0.29 -8.23
C LYS A 142 -15.84 -0.56 -7.62
N LEU A 143 -15.54 -1.39 -6.62
CA LEU A 143 -16.53 -2.25 -5.96
C LEU A 143 -17.26 -1.48 -4.86
N PRO A 144 -18.59 -1.58 -4.78
CA PRO A 144 -19.34 -0.97 -3.68
C PRO A 144 -19.02 -1.69 -2.36
N VAL A 145 -18.72 -0.91 -1.32
CA VAL A 145 -18.60 -1.44 0.04
C VAL A 145 -20.01 -1.62 0.62
N VAL A 146 -20.49 -2.86 0.62
CA VAL A 146 -21.81 -3.24 1.13
C VAL A 146 -21.66 -3.99 2.45
N PRO A 147 -22.11 -3.43 3.60
CA PRO A 147 -22.09 -4.15 4.87
C PRO A 147 -22.98 -5.39 4.85
N LEU A 148 -22.55 -6.44 5.54
CA LEU A 148 -23.40 -7.59 5.79
C LEU A 148 -24.57 -7.20 6.72
N ALA A 149 -25.76 -7.74 6.44
CA ALA A 149 -27.07 -7.28 6.92
C ALA A 149 -27.14 -6.81 8.38
N GLY A 150 -27.83 -5.67 8.60
CA GLY A 150 -28.21 -5.14 9.92
C GLY A 150 -27.17 -4.28 10.63
N GLN A 151 -25.97 -4.13 10.05
CA GLN A 151 -24.94 -3.26 10.62
C GLN A 151 -25.09 -1.82 10.10
N ASN A 152 -25.65 -0.94 10.92
CA ASN A 152 -25.52 0.49 10.72
C ASN A 152 -24.06 0.88 11.01
N PHE A 153 -23.29 1.18 9.97
CA PHE A 153 -21.93 1.69 10.15
C PHE A 153 -21.90 3.19 9.84
N ALA A 154 -21.43 3.97 10.80
CA ALA A 154 -21.05 5.34 10.54
C ALA A 154 -19.71 5.31 9.81
N MET A 155 -19.71 5.61 8.51
CA MET A 155 -18.47 5.86 7.78
C MET A 155 -17.78 7.08 8.37
N ALA A 156 -16.76 6.85 9.19
CA ALA A 156 -15.86 7.90 9.62
C ALA A 156 -14.93 8.22 8.44
N ALA A 157 -15.11 9.38 7.83
CA ALA A 157 -14.11 9.91 6.91
C ALA A 157 -12.74 9.99 7.63
N CYS A 158 -11.68 9.61 6.93
CA CYS A 158 -10.33 9.73 7.46
C CYS A 158 -10.08 11.18 7.92
N LYS A 159 -9.83 11.38 9.22
CA LYS A 159 -9.65 12.73 9.79
C LYS A 159 -8.28 13.36 9.42
N ARG A 160 -7.47 12.70 8.59
CA ARG A 160 -6.17 13.22 8.14
C ARG A 160 -6.34 14.26 7.04
N VAL A 161 -6.64 15.50 7.43
CA VAL A 161 -6.35 16.68 6.62
C VAL A 161 -5.06 17.30 7.16
N ALA A 162 -3.99 17.14 6.38
CA ALA A 162 -2.64 17.71 6.49
C ALA A 162 -2.27 18.47 7.79
N SER A 163 -1.42 17.86 8.60
CA SER A 163 -0.44 18.59 9.42
C SER A 163 0.97 18.07 9.12
N VAL A 164 1.28 17.89 7.84
CA VAL A 164 2.68 17.78 7.42
C VAL A 164 3.25 19.19 7.48
N LYS A 165 3.84 19.56 8.62
CA LYS A 165 4.69 20.76 8.68
C LYS A 165 5.96 20.43 7.89
N GLN A 166 6.00 20.80 6.62
CA GLN A 166 7.24 20.75 5.83
C GLN A 166 8.26 21.72 6.46
N GLN A 167 9.10 21.21 7.34
CA GLN A 167 10.31 21.90 7.75
C GLN A 167 11.43 21.40 6.84
N GLN A 168 11.76 22.19 5.81
CA GLN A 168 12.93 21.93 4.96
C GLN A 168 14.20 22.04 5.82
N LEU A 169 14.94 20.95 5.95
CA LEU A 169 16.34 21.00 6.34
C LEU A 169 17.16 21.28 5.07
N PRO A 170 18.13 22.21 5.09
CA PRO A 170 18.91 22.57 3.91
C PRO A 170 19.75 21.37 3.43
N MET A 171 19.55 20.97 2.17
CA MET A 171 20.35 19.97 1.47
C MET A 171 21.61 20.62 0.85
N PRO A 172 22.78 19.96 0.84
CA PRO A 172 23.90 20.33 -0.02
C PRO A 172 23.56 20.04 -1.49
N VAL A 173 23.86 20.98 -2.37
CA VAL A 173 23.58 20.91 -3.81
C VAL A 173 24.53 19.91 -4.49
N ALA A 174 23.99 18.84 -5.08
CA ALA A 174 24.71 17.97 -6.01
C ALA A 174 24.17 18.18 -7.43
N GLN A 175 25.09 18.36 -8.39
CA GLN A 175 24.79 18.65 -9.80
C GLN A 175 24.24 17.41 -10.52
N VAL A 176 23.14 17.59 -11.25
CA VAL A 176 22.46 16.55 -12.03
C VAL A 176 23.03 16.51 -13.45
N ALA A 177 23.49 15.33 -13.89
CA ALA A 177 23.77 15.05 -15.29
C ALA A 177 22.50 14.53 -16.00
N GLN A 178 22.25 15.04 -17.21
CA GLN A 178 21.07 14.74 -18.03
C GLN A 178 21.18 13.36 -18.69
N ALA A 179 20.10 12.58 -18.68
CA ALA A 179 19.94 11.35 -19.46
C ALA A 179 18.87 11.52 -20.54
N THR A 180 19.14 10.95 -21.71
CA THR A 180 18.33 10.99 -22.94
C THR A 180 17.17 9.97 -22.94
N PRO A 181 16.14 10.14 -23.80
CA PRO A 181 14.92 9.32 -23.77
C PRO A 181 15.03 8.03 -24.59
N ALA A 182 14.38 6.97 -24.11
CA ALA A 182 14.22 5.67 -24.79
C ALA A 182 12.82 5.54 -25.45
N PRO A 183 12.64 4.63 -26.45
CA PRO A 183 11.48 4.63 -27.36
C PRO A 183 10.28 3.79 -26.88
N ALA A 184 9.22 3.85 -27.69
CA ALA A 184 7.82 3.55 -27.41
C ALA A 184 7.44 2.11 -26.98
N ALA A 185 6.34 2.04 -26.23
CA ALA A 185 5.79 0.91 -25.49
C ALA A 185 5.06 -0.17 -26.33
N ALA A 186 5.08 -1.40 -25.82
CA ALA A 186 4.16 -2.48 -26.17
C ALA A 186 2.96 -2.52 -25.18
N ALA A 187 1.79 -2.94 -25.68
CA ALA A 187 0.52 -2.86 -24.99
C ALA A 187 0.41 -3.78 -23.74
N ALA A 188 -0.11 -3.22 -22.65
CA ALA A 188 -0.54 -3.95 -21.46
C ALA A 188 -2.04 -4.30 -21.57
N SER A 189 -2.43 -5.45 -21.01
CA SER A 189 -3.80 -5.97 -21.09
C SER A 189 -4.59 -5.58 -19.83
N GLN A 190 -5.61 -4.74 -19.99
CA GLN A 190 -6.62 -4.50 -18.95
C GLN A 190 -7.71 -5.58 -19.06
N CYS A 191 -8.33 -5.94 -17.93
CA CYS A 191 -9.49 -6.83 -17.94
C CYS A 191 -10.68 -6.09 -18.61
N VAL A 192 -11.07 -6.54 -19.80
CA VAL A 192 -12.26 -6.07 -20.54
C VAL A 192 -13.22 -7.24 -20.74
N PRO A 193 -14.54 -6.99 -20.79
CA PRO A 193 -15.51 -8.04 -21.09
C PRO A 193 -15.22 -8.66 -22.46
N ALA A 194 -15.34 -9.99 -22.55
CA ALA A 194 -15.24 -10.68 -23.84
C ALA A 194 -16.34 -10.16 -24.80
N PRO A 195 -16.04 -9.95 -26.09
CA PRO A 195 -17.05 -9.50 -27.05
C PRO A 195 -18.19 -10.52 -27.12
N ASN A 196 -19.42 -10.03 -27.00
CA ASN A 196 -20.65 -10.82 -27.05
C ASN A 196 -20.78 -11.48 -28.44
N PRO A 197 -20.82 -12.83 -28.55
CA PRO A 197 -20.88 -13.51 -29.84
C PRO A 197 -22.25 -13.39 -30.56
N ALA A 198 -23.22 -12.67 -29.99
CA ALA A 198 -24.53 -12.48 -30.59
C ALA A 198 -24.69 -11.07 -31.17
N LEU A 199 -24.14 -10.83 -32.38
CA LEU A 199 -24.62 -9.85 -33.37
C LEU A 199 -23.79 -9.95 -34.68
N GLN A 200 -23.91 -11.08 -35.36
CA GLN A 200 -23.67 -11.17 -36.81
C GLN A 200 -24.86 -11.87 -37.46
N ARG A 201 -25.93 -11.11 -37.68
CA ARG A 201 -26.94 -11.32 -38.72
C ARG A 201 -27.56 -9.96 -39.05
N VAL A 202 -27.13 -9.33 -40.14
CA VAL A 202 -27.91 -9.10 -41.38
C VAL A 202 -26.90 -8.97 -42.52
#